data_AF-A0AAU6SGH7-F1
#
_entry.id   AF-A0AAU6SGH7-F1
#
_cell.length_a   1.000
_cell.length_b   1.000
_cell.length_c   1.000
_cell.angle_alpha   90.00
_cell.angle_beta   90.00
_cell.angle_gamma   90.00
#
_symmetry.space_group_name_H-M   'P 1'
#
loop_
_entity.id
_entity.type
_entity.pdbx_description
1 polymer ?
#
loop_
_entity_poly.entity_id
_entity_poly.type
_entity_poly.pdbx_seq_one_letter_code
_entity_poly.pdbx_strand_id
1 'polypeptide(L)'
;MPIDQHGDAILDGLSLRSLPKVSLHDHLDGGVRPATIIELADAIGLDVPESEPDDLADWFAEKSDSGSLVEYLKTFDLTTAVMQTREGLTRVAREFVEDLAADGVIYGEVRWAPEQHLARGLSLDEVVAAVQEGIEEGEDAAERRGNDIRVGQLITAMRHTDRSLEIARLAVEWRNRGAVGFDIAGPEDGFPASNHRAAFDYLASEFFPATVHAGEAAGLESIRSALIDGRALRLGHGVRIAEDLEVVSRAGEEVLVQFGDLARWVRDREIPLELSPSSNLQTGAIERWGTTMEDHPFDLLYQLGFSVTVNVDNRTMSRTSLTRELALLVETFEYGLDDLEAFQLNAAAGAFLPVEEREELIDLIAEGFDA
;
A
#
# COMPACT_ATOMS: atom_id res chain seq x y z
N MET A 1 -8.94 -10.20 18.85
CA MET A 1 -7.71 -10.86 19.33
C MET A 1 -6.55 -9.92 19.04
N PRO A 2 -5.67 -9.57 19.99
CA PRO A 2 -4.47 -8.83 19.64
C PRO A 2 -3.56 -9.77 18.84
N ILE A 3 -3.58 -9.64 17.51
CA ILE A 3 -2.74 -10.42 16.61
C ILE A 3 -1.45 -9.63 16.39
N ASP A 4 -0.33 -10.29 16.67
CA ASP A 4 0.99 -9.77 16.34
C ASP A 4 1.17 -9.69 14.81
N GLN A 5 2.04 -8.83 14.32
CA GLN A 5 2.28 -8.68 12.87
C GLN A 5 2.72 -9.99 12.20
N HIS A 6 3.38 -10.90 12.92
CA HIS A 6 3.76 -12.23 12.43
C HIS A 6 2.79 -13.33 12.90
N GLY A 7 1.74 -12.97 13.63
CA GLY A 7 0.72 -13.88 14.15
C GLY A 7 -0.26 -14.35 13.08
N ASP A 8 -1.12 -15.30 13.45
CA ASP A 8 -2.18 -15.80 12.57
C ASP A 8 -3.54 -15.70 13.28
N ALA A 9 -4.60 -15.58 12.49
CA ALA A 9 -5.97 -15.59 12.95
C ALA A 9 -6.70 -16.80 12.36
N ILE A 10 -7.54 -17.44 13.19
CA ILE A 10 -8.42 -18.51 12.70
C ILE A 10 -9.84 -17.96 12.58
N LEU A 11 -10.39 -17.99 11.38
CA LEU A 11 -11.78 -17.64 11.07
C LEU A 11 -12.47 -18.87 10.46
N ASP A 12 -13.57 -19.31 11.06
CA ASP A 12 -14.32 -20.51 10.64
C ASP A 12 -13.48 -21.78 10.43
N GLY A 13 -12.37 -21.90 11.17
CA GLY A 13 -11.45 -23.04 11.11
C GLY A 13 -10.34 -22.91 10.08
N LEU A 14 -10.32 -21.83 9.29
CA LEU A 14 -9.28 -21.52 8.31
C LEU A 14 -8.27 -20.50 8.87
N SER A 15 -7.00 -20.70 8.51
CA SER A 15 -5.92 -19.75 8.80
C SER A 15 -6.00 -18.58 7.82
N LEU A 16 -6.14 -17.35 8.34
CA LEU A 16 -6.13 -16.16 7.48
C LEU A 16 -4.77 -16.00 6.78
N ARG A 17 -3.69 -16.42 7.43
CA ARG A 17 -2.34 -16.40 6.83
C ARG A 17 -2.24 -17.32 5.62
N SER A 18 -2.93 -18.46 5.61
CA SER A 18 -2.89 -19.39 4.47
C SER A 18 -3.76 -19.00 3.28
N LEU A 19 -4.72 -18.07 3.45
CA LEU A 19 -5.59 -17.64 2.36
C LEU A 19 -4.79 -16.92 1.26
N PRO A 20 -5.14 -17.08 -0.03
CA PRO A 20 -4.52 -16.32 -1.11
C PRO A 20 -4.89 -14.85 -1.00
N LYS A 21 -3.89 -13.96 -1.04
CA LYS A 21 -4.08 -12.52 -0.86
C LYS A 21 -3.37 -11.70 -1.94
N VAL A 22 -3.89 -10.50 -2.19
CA VAL A 22 -3.32 -9.50 -3.10
C VAL A 22 -2.97 -8.24 -2.31
N SER A 23 -1.72 -7.77 -2.45
CA SER A 23 -1.24 -6.55 -1.80
C SER A 23 -1.02 -5.46 -2.85
N LEU A 24 -1.87 -4.42 -2.87
CA LEU A 24 -1.76 -3.34 -3.87
C LEU A 24 -1.07 -2.09 -3.36
N HIS A 25 -1.02 -1.89 -2.04
CA HIS A 25 -0.48 -0.69 -1.39
C HIS A 25 0.43 -1.04 -0.23
N ASP A 26 1.70 -1.26 -0.57
CA ASP A 26 2.75 -1.70 0.35
C ASP A 26 4.08 -1.08 -0.10
N HIS A 27 4.69 -0.26 0.77
CA HIS A 27 5.91 0.48 0.46
C HIS A 27 7.16 -0.35 0.83
N LEU A 28 8.08 -0.49 -0.11
CA LEU A 28 9.33 -1.22 0.10
C LEU A 28 10.18 -0.61 1.23
N ASP A 29 10.35 0.71 1.16
CA ASP A 29 11.05 1.55 2.12
C ASP A 29 10.29 1.72 3.45
N GLY A 30 9.00 1.38 3.46
CA GLY A 30 8.16 1.21 4.65
C GLY A 30 8.09 -0.22 5.21
N GLY A 31 8.72 -1.20 4.53
CA GLY A 31 8.67 -2.63 4.85
C GLY A 31 10.01 -3.24 5.26
N VAL A 32 11.01 -2.42 5.60
CA VAL A 32 12.36 -2.90 5.96
C VAL A 32 12.36 -3.57 7.33
N ARG A 33 12.77 -4.84 7.41
CA ARG A 33 12.88 -5.57 8.68
C ARG A 33 13.80 -4.83 9.67
N PRO A 34 13.42 -4.63 10.95
CA PRO A 34 14.26 -3.96 11.95
C PRO A 34 15.66 -4.56 12.10
N ALA A 35 15.79 -5.89 12.09
CA ALA A 35 17.08 -6.56 12.11
C ALA A 35 17.98 -6.18 10.92
N THR A 36 17.38 -6.09 9.72
CA THR A 36 18.07 -5.67 8.50
C THR A 36 18.50 -4.21 8.55
N ILE A 37 17.69 -3.32 9.14
CA ILE A 37 18.08 -1.93 9.39
C ILE A 37 19.34 -1.88 10.26
N ILE A 38 19.37 -2.61 11.37
CA ILE A 38 20.53 -2.65 12.29
C ILE A 38 21.79 -3.15 11.56
N GLU A 39 21.68 -4.25 10.82
CA GLU A 39 22.81 -4.84 10.10
C GLU A 39 23.35 -3.93 8.99
N LEU A 40 22.46 -3.32 8.20
CA LEU A 40 22.85 -2.40 7.13
C LEU A 40 23.40 -1.08 7.69
N ALA A 41 22.84 -0.59 8.80
CA ALA A 41 23.33 0.61 9.48
C ALA A 41 24.76 0.42 10.00
N ASP A 42 25.06 -0.72 10.65
CA ASP A 42 26.41 -1.06 11.12
C ASP A 42 27.42 -1.08 9.94
N ALA A 43 27.03 -1.70 8.82
CA ALA A 43 27.87 -1.79 7.63
C ALA A 43 28.23 -0.43 7.01
N ILE A 44 27.42 0.61 7.24
CA ILE A 44 27.66 1.97 6.72
C ILE A 44 28.08 2.97 7.80
N GLY A 45 28.17 2.53 9.07
CA GLY A 45 28.50 3.39 10.21
C GLY A 45 27.40 4.42 10.54
N LEU A 46 26.13 4.04 10.38
CA LEU A 46 24.97 4.84 10.75
C LEU A 46 24.50 4.47 12.16
N ASP A 47 24.29 5.46 13.03
CA ASP A 47 23.70 5.25 14.35
C ASP A 47 22.20 4.94 14.24
N VAL A 48 21.75 3.93 14.98
CA VAL A 48 20.33 3.55 15.11
C VAL A 48 19.79 3.95 16.49
N PRO A 49 18.49 4.28 16.62
CA PRO A 49 17.91 4.68 17.90
C PRO A 49 17.89 3.53 18.91
N GLU A 50 17.72 2.30 18.43
CA GLU A 50 17.73 1.07 19.22
C GLU A 50 18.53 -0.02 18.49
N SER A 51 19.28 -0.84 19.23
CA SER A 51 20.18 -1.86 18.66
C SER A 51 19.66 -3.29 18.73
N GLU A 52 18.51 -3.52 19.37
CA GLU A 52 17.81 -4.80 19.35
C GLU A 52 16.61 -4.73 18.39
N PRO A 53 16.34 -5.76 17.57
CA PRO A 53 15.29 -5.70 16.55
C PRO A 53 13.88 -5.40 17.09
N ASP A 54 13.49 -6.02 18.21
CA ASP A 54 12.17 -5.83 18.80
C ASP A 54 12.01 -4.41 19.38
N ASP A 55 13.05 -3.89 20.05
CA ASP A 55 13.05 -2.53 20.58
C ASP A 55 13.01 -1.48 19.45
N LEU A 56 13.71 -1.74 18.34
CA LEU A 56 13.63 -0.89 17.16
C LEU A 56 12.24 -0.95 16.50
N ALA A 57 11.61 -2.12 16.47
CA ALA A 57 10.23 -2.27 15.97
C ALA A 57 9.23 -1.46 16.84
N ASP A 58 9.37 -1.53 18.17
CA ASP A 58 8.58 -0.73 19.11
C ASP A 58 8.80 0.77 18.86
N TRP A 59 10.06 1.20 18.66
CA TRP A 59 10.38 2.59 18.34
C TRP A 59 9.69 3.07 17.05
N PHE A 60 9.70 2.27 15.98
CA PHE A 60 9.00 2.63 14.73
C PHE A 60 7.50 2.78 14.96
N ALA A 61 6.87 1.82 15.65
CA ALA A 61 5.44 1.84 15.94
C ALA A 61 5.03 3.07 16.76
N GLU A 62 5.77 3.37 17.84
CA GLU A 62 5.49 4.51 18.71
C GLU A 62 5.70 5.87 18.02
N LYS A 63 6.67 5.97 17.11
CA LYS A 63 6.92 7.22 16.37
C LYS A 63 5.95 7.44 15.22
N SER A 64 5.43 6.35 14.66
CA SER A 64 4.51 6.40 13.53
C SER A 64 3.07 6.64 13.99
N ASP A 65 2.68 6.20 15.19
CA ASP A 65 1.38 6.51 15.81
C ASP A 65 1.31 7.96 16.34
N SER A 66 1.37 8.91 15.40
CA SER A 66 1.58 10.33 15.67
C SER A 66 0.33 11.19 15.43
N GLY A 67 -0.69 10.64 14.77
CA GLY A 67 -1.87 11.38 14.30
C GLY A 67 -1.54 12.42 13.23
N SER A 68 -0.37 12.31 12.58
CA SER A 68 0.10 13.27 11.58
C SER A 68 0.99 12.59 10.54
N LEU A 69 0.57 12.61 9.27
CA LEU A 69 1.37 12.10 8.15
C LEU A 69 2.79 12.69 8.12
N VAL A 70 2.98 13.97 8.45
CA VAL A 70 4.31 14.61 8.42
C VAL A 70 5.24 14.06 9.51
N GLU A 71 4.72 13.76 10.69
CA GLU A 71 5.52 13.16 11.77
C GLU A 71 5.79 11.67 11.49
N TYR A 72 4.79 10.95 10.97
CA TYR A 72 4.90 9.58 10.48
C TYR A 72 6.07 9.42 9.49
N LEU A 73 6.15 10.30 8.48
CA LEU A 73 7.16 10.25 7.43
C LEU A 73 8.60 10.46 7.91
N LYS A 74 8.83 11.02 9.11
CA LYS A 74 10.20 11.24 9.63
C LYS A 74 10.94 9.94 9.92
N THR A 75 10.23 8.84 10.15
CA THR A 75 10.85 7.54 10.42
C THR A 75 11.52 6.94 9.18
N PHE A 76 11.09 7.35 7.98
CA PHE A 76 11.68 6.93 6.71
C PHE A 76 13.11 7.43 6.50
N ASP A 77 13.56 8.47 7.22
CA ASP A 77 14.95 8.91 7.18
C ASP A 77 15.90 7.75 7.50
N LEU A 78 15.49 6.86 8.42
CA LEU A 78 16.30 5.71 8.82
C LEU A 78 16.27 4.58 7.77
N THR A 79 15.11 4.19 7.27
CA THR A 79 14.98 3.11 6.26
C THR A 79 15.62 3.52 4.94
N THR A 80 15.40 4.75 4.50
CA THR A 80 16.01 5.31 3.29
C THR A 80 17.54 5.36 3.42
N ALA A 81 18.08 5.73 4.59
CA ALA A 81 19.53 5.83 4.79
C ALA A 81 20.25 4.48 4.64
N VAL A 82 19.63 3.37 5.05
CA VAL A 82 20.20 2.03 4.90
C VAL A 82 20.02 1.45 3.49
N MET A 83 19.11 2.01 2.70
CA MET A 83 18.81 1.61 1.32
C MET A 83 19.57 2.44 0.27
N GLN A 84 20.85 2.75 0.51
CA GLN A 84 21.65 3.60 -0.40
C GLN A 84 22.69 2.82 -1.23
N THR A 85 22.73 1.50 -1.12
CA THR A 85 23.65 0.64 -1.89
C THR A 85 22.87 -0.39 -2.68
N ARG A 86 23.49 -0.91 -3.76
CA ARG A 86 22.89 -1.97 -4.58
C ARG A 86 22.56 -3.18 -3.71
N GLU A 87 23.52 -3.60 -2.88
CA GLU A 87 23.36 -4.76 -1.98
C GLU A 87 22.23 -4.55 -0.96
N GLY A 88 22.09 -3.32 -0.44
CA GLY A 88 21.01 -2.97 0.48
C GLY A 88 19.64 -3.05 -0.19
N LEU A 89 19.50 -2.42 -1.36
CA LEU A 89 18.27 -2.43 -2.15
C LEU A 89 17.85 -3.84 -2.56
N THR A 90 18.77 -4.63 -3.14
CA THR A 90 18.53 -6.03 -3.53
C THR A 90 18.11 -6.87 -2.32
N ARG A 91 18.81 -6.74 -1.18
CA ARG A 91 18.46 -7.48 0.04
C ARG A 91 17.07 -7.13 0.55
N VAL A 92 16.76 -5.84 0.67
CA VAL A 92 15.46 -5.38 1.19
C VAL A 92 14.33 -5.84 0.29
N ALA A 93 14.48 -5.72 -1.03
CA ALA A 93 13.49 -6.20 -2.00
C ALA A 93 13.27 -7.72 -1.91
N ARG A 94 14.35 -8.51 -1.79
CA ARG A 94 14.22 -9.95 -1.56
C ARG A 94 13.42 -10.24 -0.30
N GLU A 95 13.86 -9.70 0.83
CA GLU A 95 13.24 -9.95 2.14
C GLU A 95 11.77 -9.52 2.18
N PHE A 96 11.44 -8.43 1.50
CA PHE A 96 10.06 -7.96 1.33
C PHE A 96 9.18 -9.00 0.64
N VAL A 97 9.63 -9.58 -0.49
CA VAL A 97 8.89 -10.66 -1.18
C VAL A 97 8.78 -11.91 -0.30
N GLU A 98 9.82 -12.25 0.46
CA GLU A 98 9.74 -13.36 1.41
C GLU A 98 8.66 -13.14 2.48
N ASP A 99 8.55 -11.91 2.99
CA ASP A 99 7.55 -11.54 3.99
C ASP A 99 6.14 -11.57 3.40
N LEU A 100 5.95 -11.08 2.16
CA LEU A 100 4.69 -11.20 1.44
C LEU A 100 4.26 -12.67 1.27
N ALA A 101 5.17 -13.52 0.81
CA ALA A 101 4.88 -14.94 0.60
C ALA A 101 4.58 -15.66 1.93
N ALA A 102 5.29 -15.33 3.01
CA ALA A 102 5.00 -15.86 4.36
C ALA A 102 3.67 -15.33 4.93
N ASP A 103 3.16 -14.24 4.38
CA ASP A 103 1.87 -13.66 4.67
C ASP A 103 0.76 -14.16 3.74
N GLY A 104 1.02 -15.16 2.88
CA GLY A 104 0.03 -15.75 1.96
C GLY A 104 -0.35 -14.84 0.79
N VAL A 105 0.46 -13.83 0.51
CA VAL A 105 0.28 -12.99 -0.69
C VAL A 105 0.74 -13.77 -1.91
N ILE A 106 -0.12 -13.84 -2.93
CA ILE A 106 0.16 -14.48 -4.22
C ILE A 106 0.47 -13.45 -5.32
N TYR A 107 0.03 -12.20 -5.14
CA TYR A 107 0.38 -11.08 -6.01
C TYR A 107 0.58 -9.78 -5.22
N GLY A 108 1.67 -9.09 -5.50
CA GLY A 108 2.00 -7.81 -4.87
C GLY A 108 2.34 -6.72 -5.89
N GLU A 109 1.92 -5.49 -5.61
CA GLU A 109 2.41 -4.29 -6.27
C GLU A 109 3.16 -3.42 -5.26
N VAL A 110 4.48 -3.57 -5.23
CA VAL A 110 5.34 -2.86 -4.28
C VAL A 110 5.65 -1.47 -4.79
N ARG A 111 5.40 -0.45 -3.97
CA ARG A 111 5.70 0.95 -4.29
C ARG A 111 6.92 1.42 -3.53
N TRP A 112 7.67 2.35 -4.12
CA TRP A 112 8.83 2.98 -3.50
C TRP A 112 9.34 4.12 -4.38
N ALA A 113 10.16 5.02 -3.84
CA ALA A 113 10.64 6.19 -4.56
C ALA A 113 12.13 6.08 -4.97
N PRO A 114 12.47 5.66 -6.20
CA PRO A 114 13.85 5.55 -6.67
C PRO A 114 14.72 6.80 -6.46
N GLU A 115 14.12 7.98 -6.51
CA GLU A 115 14.84 9.24 -6.32
C GLU A 115 15.41 9.44 -4.92
N GLN A 116 14.95 8.69 -3.92
CA GLN A 116 15.44 8.75 -2.55
C GLN A 116 16.71 7.91 -2.31
N HIS A 117 17.13 7.09 -3.27
CA HIS A 117 18.21 6.10 -3.11
C HIS A 117 19.49 6.42 -3.90
N LEU A 118 19.74 7.71 -4.16
CA LEU A 118 20.83 8.18 -5.02
C LEU A 118 22.03 8.77 -4.25
N ALA A 119 21.96 8.84 -2.92
CA ALA A 119 22.92 9.61 -2.12
C ALA A 119 24.35 9.04 -2.13
N ARG A 120 24.52 7.77 -2.48
CA ARG A 120 25.84 7.11 -2.62
C ARG A 120 26.24 6.82 -4.06
N GLY A 121 25.64 7.51 -5.02
CA GLY A 121 26.12 7.58 -6.40
C GLY A 121 25.50 6.57 -7.37
N LEU A 122 24.46 5.84 -6.94
CA LEU A 122 23.64 5.07 -7.87
C LEU A 122 22.79 6.02 -8.74
N SER A 123 22.57 5.62 -9.98
CA SER A 123 21.60 6.24 -10.88
C SER A 123 20.20 5.67 -10.67
N LEU A 124 19.18 6.35 -11.20
CA LEU A 124 17.79 5.88 -11.18
C LEU A 124 17.61 4.48 -11.79
N ASP A 125 18.28 4.20 -12.90
CA ASP A 125 18.21 2.86 -13.54
C ASP A 125 18.88 1.79 -12.67
N GLU A 126 20.02 2.11 -12.04
CA GLU A 126 20.73 1.17 -11.16
C GLU A 126 19.93 0.84 -9.89
N VAL A 127 19.23 1.80 -9.30
CA VAL A 127 18.40 1.51 -8.11
C VAL A 127 17.20 0.64 -8.49
N VAL A 128 16.51 0.92 -9.61
CA VAL A 128 15.37 0.09 -10.05
C VAL A 128 15.82 -1.31 -10.43
N ALA A 129 17.00 -1.44 -11.05
CA ALA A 129 17.60 -2.73 -11.33
C ALA A 129 17.95 -3.54 -10.08
N ALA A 130 18.44 -2.88 -9.02
CA ALA A 130 18.76 -3.55 -7.76
C ALA A 130 17.49 -4.09 -7.08
N VAL A 131 16.43 -3.28 -7.04
CA VAL A 131 15.14 -3.71 -6.48
C VAL A 131 14.54 -4.84 -7.31
N GLN A 132 14.58 -4.75 -8.64
CA GLN A 132 14.09 -5.83 -9.51
C GLN A 132 14.83 -7.16 -9.28
N GLU A 133 16.16 -7.12 -9.19
CA GLU A 133 16.96 -8.31 -8.88
C GLU A 133 16.58 -8.91 -7.53
N GLY A 134 16.34 -8.07 -6.51
CA GLY A 134 15.90 -8.55 -5.21
C GLY A 134 14.51 -9.18 -5.24
N ILE A 135 13.57 -8.58 -5.99
CA ILE A 135 12.23 -9.16 -6.20
C ILE A 135 12.36 -10.57 -6.80
N GLU A 136 13.13 -10.71 -7.89
CA GLU A 136 13.36 -12.00 -8.56
C GLU A 136 14.01 -13.03 -7.60
N GLU A 137 15.02 -12.62 -6.81
CA GLU A 137 15.61 -13.49 -5.79
C GLU A 137 14.59 -13.95 -4.73
N GLY A 138 13.64 -13.08 -4.39
CA GLY A 138 12.60 -13.33 -3.39
C GLY A 138 11.52 -14.28 -3.89
N GLU A 139 11.07 -14.10 -5.13
CA GLU A 139 10.14 -15.00 -5.83
C GLU A 139 10.75 -16.40 -5.94
N ASP A 140 12.00 -16.50 -6.39
CA ASP A 140 12.76 -17.77 -6.44
C ASP A 140 12.89 -18.44 -5.06
N ALA A 141 13.00 -17.64 -3.99
CA ALA A 141 13.08 -18.15 -2.62
C ALA A 141 11.73 -18.64 -2.10
N ALA A 142 10.64 -17.95 -2.44
CA ALA A 142 9.28 -18.35 -2.13
C ALA A 142 8.91 -19.66 -2.85
N GLU A 143 9.21 -19.78 -4.14
CA GLU A 143 8.92 -20.98 -4.94
C GLU A 143 9.61 -22.22 -4.35
N ARG A 144 10.90 -22.08 -3.96
CA ARG A 144 11.65 -23.16 -3.29
C ARG A 144 11.06 -23.60 -1.95
N ARG A 145 10.26 -22.74 -1.31
CA ARG A 145 9.52 -23.04 -0.06
C ARG A 145 8.09 -23.53 -0.33
N GLY A 146 7.66 -23.61 -1.59
CA GLY A 146 6.35 -24.08 -2.00
C GLY A 146 5.28 -22.99 -2.08
N ASN A 147 5.67 -21.72 -2.05
CA ASN A 147 4.77 -20.59 -2.21
C ASN A 147 4.97 -19.97 -3.59
N ASP A 148 3.90 -19.81 -4.35
CA ASP A 148 3.92 -19.07 -5.61
C ASP A 148 3.52 -17.63 -5.36
N ILE A 149 4.35 -16.68 -5.79
CA ILE A 149 4.12 -15.24 -5.64
C ILE A 149 4.72 -14.51 -6.83
N ARG A 150 4.02 -13.48 -7.29
CA ARG A 150 4.55 -12.51 -8.23
C ARG A 150 4.46 -11.08 -7.69
N VAL A 151 5.50 -10.28 -7.93
CA VAL A 151 5.57 -8.90 -7.46
C VAL A 151 5.96 -7.94 -8.59
N GLY A 152 5.14 -6.91 -8.79
CA GLY A 152 5.41 -5.80 -9.71
C GLY A 152 5.81 -4.53 -8.96
N GLN A 153 6.60 -3.67 -9.60
CA GLN A 153 7.02 -2.38 -9.04
C GLN A 153 6.08 -1.25 -9.47
N LEU A 154 5.66 -0.44 -8.50
CA LEU A 154 5.11 0.89 -8.71
C LEU A 154 6.21 1.92 -8.49
N ILE A 155 6.61 2.59 -9.56
CA ILE A 155 7.70 3.56 -9.53
C ILE A 155 7.14 4.92 -9.09
N THR A 156 7.46 5.32 -7.86
CA THR A 156 6.82 6.45 -7.19
C THR A 156 7.65 7.72 -7.26
N ALA A 157 7.01 8.85 -7.57
CA ALA A 157 7.60 10.17 -7.45
C ALA A 157 7.16 10.87 -6.15
N MET A 158 8.04 11.67 -5.57
CA MET A 158 7.75 12.42 -4.36
C MET A 158 7.04 13.74 -4.69
N ARG A 159 5.90 13.97 -4.05
CA ARG A 159 5.02 15.15 -4.26
C ARG A 159 5.70 16.49 -4.07
N HIS A 160 6.69 16.55 -3.20
CA HIS A 160 7.40 17.76 -2.83
C HIS A 160 8.65 18.02 -3.68
N THR A 161 8.95 17.16 -4.67
CA THR A 161 10.07 17.31 -5.61
C THR A 161 9.55 17.67 -7.02
N ASP A 162 10.44 18.16 -7.87
CA ASP A 162 10.13 18.51 -9.28
C ASP A 162 10.66 17.45 -10.26
N ARG A 163 10.64 16.17 -9.86
CA ARG A 163 11.21 15.05 -10.65
C ARG A 163 10.17 14.11 -11.23
N SER A 164 8.88 14.32 -10.94
CA SER A 164 7.78 13.44 -11.36
C SER A 164 7.80 13.02 -12.85
N LEU A 165 8.14 13.92 -13.78
CA LEU A 165 8.23 13.56 -15.21
C LEU A 165 9.43 12.65 -15.53
N GLU A 166 10.56 12.83 -14.84
CA GLU A 166 11.73 11.97 -14.96
C GLU A 166 11.40 10.56 -14.45
N ILE A 167 10.74 10.48 -13.29
CA ILE A 167 10.33 9.20 -12.68
C ILE A 167 9.24 8.50 -13.50
N ALA A 168 8.30 9.25 -14.10
CA ALA A 168 7.31 8.68 -15.01
C ALA A 168 7.94 8.07 -16.26
N ARG A 169 8.97 8.70 -16.83
CA ARG A 169 9.75 8.13 -17.95
C ARG A 169 10.47 6.86 -17.55
N LEU A 170 11.11 6.86 -16.37
CA LEU A 170 11.75 5.68 -15.82
C LEU A 170 10.75 4.52 -15.68
N ALA A 171 9.55 4.78 -15.16
CA ALA A 171 8.51 3.77 -14.99
C ALA A 171 8.11 3.13 -16.35
N VAL A 172 7.89 3.96 -17.37
CA VAL A 172 7.56 3.48 -18.73
C VAL A 172 8.72 2.72 -19.36
N GLU A 173 9.97 3.15 -19.17
CA GLU A 173 11.17 2.43 -19.65
C GLU A 173 11.30 1.03 -19.04
N TRP A 174 10.80 0.85 -17.81
CA TRP A 174 10.84 -0.41 -17.06
C TRP A 174 9.58 -1.28 -17.18
N ARG A 175 8.59 -0.90 -18.00
CA ARG A 175 7.28 -1.59 -18.15
C ARG A 175 7.30 -3.07 -18.52
N ASN A 176 8.42 -3.57 -19.04
CA ASN A 176 8.61 -4.99 -19.41
C ASN A 176 9.78 -5.63 -18.63
N ARG A 177 10.21 -4.99 -17.54
CA ARG A 177 11.35 -5.36 -16.70
C ARG A 177 10.99 -5.30 -15.21
N GLY A 178 9.70 -5.32 -14.89
CA GLY A 178 9.20 -5.34 -13.51
C GLY A 178 8.31 -4.16 -13.11
N ALA A 179 8.39 -3.00 -13.77
CA ALA A 179 7.49 -1.89 -13.46
C ALA A 179 6.09 -2.15 -14.03
N VAL A 180 5.06 -2.11 -13.18
CA VAL A 180 3.66 -2.34 -13.56
C VAL A 180 2.80 -1.08 -13.49
N GLY A 181 3.28 -0.03 -12.79
CA GLY A 181 2.57 1.23 -12.70
C GLY A 181 3.40 2.36 -12.09
N PHE A 182 2.76 3.51 -11.93
CA PHE A 182 3.34 4.72 -11.36
C PHE A 182 2.49 5.23 -10.19
N ASP A 183 3.12 5.93 -9.26
CA ASP A 183 2.45 6.59 -8.13
C ASP A 183 3.10 7.95 -7.78
N ILE A 184 2.40 8.77 -6.98
CA ILE A 184 2.98 9.90 -6.26
C ILE A 184 2.68 9.80 -4.75
N ALA A 185 3.73 9.93 -3.93
CA ALA A 185 3.66 9.82 -2.48
C ALA A 185 4.36 10.98 -1.75
N GLY A 186 4.40 10.94 -0.41
CA GLY A 186 4.90 12.00 0.45
C GLY A 186 3.80 12.95 0.93
N PRO A 187 4.13 14.18 1.39
CA PRO A 187 3.13 15.08 1.98
C PRO A 187 2.03 15.42 0.96
N GLU A 188 0.78 15.23 1.36
CA GLU A 188 -0.38 15.45 0.48
C GLU A 188 -0.88 16.91 0.52
N ASP A 189 -1.11 17.45 1.72
CA ASP A 189 -1.62 18.82 1.87
C ASP A 189 -0.60 19.85 1.35
N GLY A 190 -1.06 20.77 0.50
CA GLY A 190 -0.21 21.72 -0.21
C GLY A 190 0.53 21.18 -1.44
N PHE A 191 0.48 19.87 -1.73
CA PHE A 191 1.14 19.25 -2.89
C PHE A 191 0.16 18.46 -3.76
N PRO A 192 -0.80 19.13 -4.44
CA PRO A 192 -1.83 18.47 -5.23
C PRO A 192 -1.26 17.73 -6.44
N ALA A 193 -1.95 16.68 -6.90
CA ALA A 193 -1.57 15.91 -8.09
C ALA A 193 -1.43 16.79 -9.35
N SER A 194 -2.19 17.89 -9.43
CA SER A 194 -2.10 18.88 -10.51
C SER A 194 -0.70 19.49 -10.72
N ASN A 195 0.16 19.51 -9.70
CA ASN A 195 1.55 19.94 -9.84
C ASN A 195 2.36 19.02 -10.78
N HIS A 196 1.95 17.76 -10.91
CA HIS A 196 2.63 16.72 -11.66
C HIS A 196 1.94 16.41 -12.99
N ARG A 197 1.07 17.29 -13.50
CA ARG A 197 0.28 17.07 -14.72
C ARG A 197 1.13 16.60 -15.91
N ALA A 198 2.33 17.15 -16.08
CA ALA A 198 3.21 16.76 -17.18
C ALA A 198 3.61 15.27 -17.13
N ALA A 199 3.82 14.73 -15.93
CA ALA A 199 4.09 13.32 -15.72
C ALA A 199 2.87 12.46 -16.07
N PHE A 200 1.70 12.83 -15.57
CA PHE A 200 0.44 12.10 -15.82
C PHE A 200 -0.03 12.15 -17.27
N ASP A 201 0.15 13.28 -17.96
CA ASP A 201 -0.12 13.38 -19.39
C ASP A 201 0.83 12.47 -20.20
N TYR A 202 2.10 12.35 -19.78
CA TYR A 202 3.04 11.42 -20.40
C TYR A 202 2.64 9.96 -20.16
N LEU A 203 2.35 9.56 -18.92
CA LEU A 203 1.90 8.21 -18.57
C LEU A 203 0.68 7.77 -19.38
N ALA A 204 -0.31 8.68 -19.48
CA ALA A 204 -1.51 8.44 -20.28
C ALA A 204 -1.21 8.28 -21.77
N SER A 205 -0.25 9.03 -22.32
CA SER A 205 0.16 8.90 -23.72
C SER A 205 0.87 7.57 -24.04
N GLU A 206 1.43 6.92 -23.01
CA GLU A 206 2.16 5.65 -23.11
C GLU A 206 1.32 4.43 -22.68
N PHE A 207 0.05 4.65 -22.33
CA PHE A 207 -0.85 3.63 -21.77
C PHE A 207 -0.31 2.98 -20.49
N PHE A 208 0.40 3.75 -19.66
CA PHE A 208 0.97 3.25 -18.41
C PHE A 208 0.06 3.64 -17.23
N PRO A 209 -0.38 2.67 -16.42
CA PRO A 209 -1.36 2.92 -15.38
C PRO A 209 -0.75 3.69 -14.20
N ALA A 210 -1.59 4.47 -13.52
CA ALA A 210 -1.20 5.22 -12.35
C ALA A 210 -2.21 5.00 -11.21
N THR A 211 -1.67 4.75 -10.01
CA THR A 211 -2.37 5.01 -8.75
C THR A 211 -1.88 6.34 -8.20
N VAL A 212 -2.63 6.95 -7.29
CA VAL A 212 -2.26 8.24 -6.69
C VAL A 212 -2.73 8.25 -5.23
N HIS A 213 -1.80 8.44 -4.28
CA HIS A 213 -2.18 8.70 -2.88
C HIS A 213 -3.08 9.93 -2.80
N ALA A 214 -4.32 9.81 -2.36
CA ALA A 214 -5.18 10.98 -2.19
C ALA A 214 -6.29 10.70 -1.19
N GLY A 215 -6.75 11.73 -0.48
CA GLY A 215 -7.78 11.54 0.52
C GLY A 215 -7.24 10.93 1.81
N GLU A 216 -5.97 11.16 2.15
CA GLU A 216 -5.34 10.70 3.39
C GLU A 216 -5.15 11.89 4.35
N ALA A 217 -4.23 12.79 4.04
CA ALA A 217 -3.96 14.03 4.78
C ALA A 217 -4.67 15.26 4.17
N ALA A 218 -5.18 15.17 2.93
CA ALA A 218 -6.02 16.20 2.32
C ALA A 218 -7.42 15.67 1.96
N GLY A 219 -8.39 16.59 1.81
CA GLY A 219 -9.80 16.24 1.60
C GLY A 219 -10.19 16.00 0.13
N LEU A 220 -11.48 16.15 -0.15
CA LEU A 220 -12.10 15.84 -1.46
C LEU A 220 -11.45 16.50 -2.69
N GLU A 221 -10.89 17.70 -2.56
CA GLU A 221 -10.20 18.36 -3.69
C GLU A 221 -8.91 17.65 -4.09
N SER A 222 -8.23 16.98 -3.15
CA SER A 222 -7.06 16.15 -3.48
C SER A 222 -7.47 14.90 -4.26
N ILE A 223 -8.52 14.21 -3.81
CA ILE A 223 -9.11 13.06 -4.52
C ILE A 223 -9.54 13.49 -5.92
N ARG A 224 -10.21 14.64 -6.05
CA ARG A 224 -10.58 15.20 -7.35
C ARG A 224 -9.36 15.43 -8.24
N SER A 225 -8.30 16.03 -7.72
CA SER A 225 -7.07 16.27 -8.48
C SER A 225 -6.39 14.95 -8.89
N ALA A 226 -6.37 13.95 -8.03
CA ALA A 226 -5.87 12.61 -8.36
C ALA A 226 -6.63 11.98 -9.54
N LEU A 227 -7.97 12.06 -9.53
CA LEU A 227 -8.80 11.50 -10.60
C LEU A 227 -8.68 12.28 -11.92
N ILE A 228 -8.68 13.62 -11.87
CA ILE A 228 -8.76 14.46 -13.08
C ILE A 228 -7.37 14.77 -13.64
N ASP A 229 -6.44 15.17 -12.78
CA ASP A 229 -5.09 15.56 -13.19
C ASP A 229 -4.14 14.38 -13.17
N GLY A 230 -4.27 13.54 -12.14
CA GLY A 230 -3.53 12.29 -11.98
C GLY A 230 -4.00 11.17 -12.92
N ARG A 231 -5.24 11.27 -13.43
CA ARG A 231 -5.90 10.22 -14.22
C ARG A 231 -5.86 8.86 -13.50
N ALA A 232 -5.92 8.92 -12.17
CA ALA A 232 -5.71 7.77 -11.32
C ALA A 232 -6.73 6.67 -11.62
N LEU A 233 -6.23 5.45 -11.82
CA LEU A 233 -7.05 4.25 -11.98
C LEU A 233 -7.42 3.63 -10.63
N ARG A 234 -6.62 3.92 -9.59
CA ARG A 234 -6.85 3.59 -8.18
C ARG A 234 -6.51 4.78 -7.31
N LEU A 235 -7.07 4.84 -6.12
CA LEU A 235 -6.75 5.86 -5.12
C LEU A 235 -5.96 5.21 -3.98
N GLY A 236 -4.72 5.64 -3.80
CA GLY A 236 -3.95 5.32 -2.61
C GLY A 236 -4.65 5.91 -1.39
N HIS A 237 -5.08 5.06 -0.46
CA HIS A 237 -6.10 5.36 0.55
C HIS A 237 -7.46 5.72 -0.06
N GLY A 238 -7.72 7.00 -0.35
CA GLY A 238 -9.04 7.48 -0.74
C GLY A 238 -10.06 7.47 0.41
N VAL A 239 -9.64 7.21 1.65
CA VAL A 239 -10.53 7.04 2.83
C VAL A 239 -11.42 8.26 3.06
N ARG A 240 -10.89 9.47 2.79
CA ARG A 240 -11.64 10.71 2.95
C ARG A 240 -12.69 10.97 1.88
N ILE A 241 -12.89 10.06 0.91
CA ILE A 241 -14.06 10.10 0.01
C ILE A 241 -15.37 10.00 0.81
N ALA A 242 -15.33 9.40 2.00
CA ALA A 242 -16.45 9.36 2.93
C ALA A 242 -16.90 10.75 3.41
N GLU A 243 -16.11 11.81 3.24
CA GLU A 243 -16.54 13.20 3.49
C GLU A 243 -17.58 13.69 2.47
N ASP A 244 -17.65 13.06 1.29
CA ASP A 244 -18.63 13.34 0.23
C ASP A 244 -19.91 12.48 0.39
N LEU A 245 -20.08 11.86 1.57
CA LEU A 245 -21.26 11.10 1.96
C LEU A 245 -21.98 11.81 3.12
N GLU A 246 -23.28 12.08 2.93
CA GLU A 246 -24.13 12.67 3.96
C GLU A 246 -25.12 11.63 4.49
N VAL A 247 -25.03 11.32 5.78
CA VAL A 247 -26.02 10.46 6.45
C VAL A 247 -27.29 11.27 6.71
N VAL A 248 -28.33 11.02 5.91
CA VAL A 248 -29.60 11.76 5.94
C VAL A 248 -30.49 11.30 7.08
N SER A 249 -30.52 10.00 7.38
CA SER A 249 -31.27 9.44 8.50
C SER A 249 -30.73 8.09 8.95
N ARG A 250 -30.90 7.78 10.22
CA ARG A 250 -30.66 6.44 10.80
C ARG A 250 -31.93 5.93 11.45
N ALA A 251 -32.41 4.74 11.07
CA ALA A 251 -33.58 4.10 11.62
C ALA A 251 -33.29 2.61 11.88
N GLY A 252 -32.94 2.27 13.12
CA GLY A 252 -32.42 0.94 13.42
C GLY A 252 -31.07 0.72 12.73
N GLU A 253 -30.93 -0.40 12.02
CA GLU A 253 -29.76 -0.75 11.20
C GLU A 253 -29.79 -0.09 9.81
N GLU A 254 -30.92 0.50 9.40
CA GLU A 254 -31.02 1.17 8.11
C GLU A 254 -30.43 2.59 8.17
N VAL A 255 -29.43 2.84 7.31
CA VAL A 255 -28.80 4.15 7.13
C VAL A 255 -29.10 4.65 5.72
N LEU A 256 -29.76 5.82 5.64
CA LEU A 256 -29.95 6.51 4.36
C LEU A 256 -28.77 7.45 4.13
N VAL A 257 -28.02 7.21 3.06
CA VAL A 257 -26.85 8.02 2.69
C VAL A 257 -27.12 8.73 1.36
N GLN A 258 -26.90 10.04 1.35
CA GLN A 258 -26.86 10.85 0.15
C GLN A 258 -25.40 10.98 -0.32
N PHE A 259 -25.19 10.66 -1.60
CA PHE A 259 -23.88 10.73 -2.25
C PHE A 259 -23.70 12.10 -2.88
N GLY A 260 -22.55 12.72 -2.64
CA GLY A 260 -22.02 13.77 -3.50
C GLY A 260 -21.55 13.22 -4.85
N ASP A 261 -21.19 14.13 -5.75
CA ASP A 261 -20.85 13.79 -7.14
C ASP A 261 -19.52 13.02 -7.24
N LEU A 262 -18.56 13.30 -6.34
CA LEU A 262 -17.25 12.65 -6.36
C LEU A 262 -17.37 11.20 -5.86
N ALA A 263 -18.03 11.00 -4.72
CA ALA A 263 -18.33 9.68 -4.18
C ALA A 263 -19.10 8.81 -5.19
N ARG A 264 -20.12 9.39 -5.84
CA ARG A 264 -20.87 8.68 -6.90
C ARG A 264 -19.97 8.32 -8.09
N TRP A 265 -19.11 9.24 -8.53
CA TRP A 265 -18.19 8.98 -9.64
C TRP A 265 -17.24 7.81 -9.35
N VAL A 266 -16.62 7.81 -8.16
CA VAL A 266 -15.68 6.77 -7.70
C VAL A 266 -16.39 5.42 -7.62
N ARG A 267 -17.53 5.35 -6.93
CA ARG A 267 -18.28 4.11 -6.74
C ARG A 267 -18.78 3.53 -8.07
N ASP A 268 -19.46 4.34 -8.90
CA ASP A 268 -20.13 3.84 -10.11
C ASP A 268 -19.14 3.41 -11.22
N ARG A 269 -17.85 3.71 -11.06
CA ARG A 269 -16.76 3.26 -11.96
C ARG A 269 -15.87 2.21 -11.32
N GLU A 270 -16.21 1.78 -10.11
CA GLU A 270 -15.45 0.79 -9.35
C GLU A 270 -13.98 1.19 -9.23
N ILE A 271 -13.70 2.49 -9.04
CA ILE A 271 -12.32 2.96 -8.83
C ILE A 271 -11.85 2.41 -7.47
N PRO A 272 -10.82 1.53 -7.43
CA PRO A 272 -10.40 0.91 -6.19
C PRO A 272 -9.89 1.93 -5.18
N LEU A 273 -10.34 1.77 -3.94
CA LEU A 273 -9.82 2.46 -2.77
C LEU A 273 -8.82 1.54 -2.09
N GLU A 274 -7.54 1.87 -2.20
CA GLU A 274 -6.45 1.13 -1.58
C GLU A 274 -6.37 1.49 -0.09
N LEU A 275 -7.35 1.05 0.70
CA LEU A 275 -7.46 1.41 2.11
C LEU A 275 -6.40 0.68 2.95
N SER A 276 -5.89 1.38 3.96
CA SER A 276 -4.84 0.89 4.85
C SER A 276 -5.22 1.19 6.30
N PRO A 277 -6.11 0.37 6.92
CA PRO A 277 -6.82 0.75 8.15
C PRO A 277 -5.92 1.18 9.31
N SER A 278 -4.87 0.41 9.64
CA SER A 278 -3.92 0.78 10.70
C SER A 278 -3.16 2.07 10.37
N SER A 279 -2.71 2.23 9.11
CA SER A 279 -2.03 3.45 8.68
C SER A 279 -2.97 4.66 8.77
N ASN A 280 -4.20 4.55 8.26
CA ASN A 280 -5.18 5.63 8.29
C ASN A 280 -5.53 6.11 9.71
N LEU A 281 -5.46 5.23 10.71
CA LEU A 281 -5.53 5.62 12.12
C LEU A 281 -4.27 6.39 12.56
N GLN A 282 -3.10 5.81 12.36
CA GLN A 282 -1.81 6.35 12.84
C GLN A 282 -1.45 7.69 12.19
N THR A 283 -1.85 7.92 10.94
CA THR A 283 -1.61 9.19 10.22
C THR A 283 -2.67 10.25 10.52
N GLY A 284 -3.75 9.89 11.23
CA GLY A 284 -4.87 10.78 11.54
C GLY A 284 -5.86 10.97 10.38
N ALA A 285 -5.75 10.18 9.31
CA ALA A 285 -6.60 10.29 8.12
C ALA A 285 -8.11 10.15 8.43
N ILE A 286 -8.45 9.45 9.52
CA ILE A 286 -9.83 9.25 9.96
C ILE A 286 -10.28 10.14 11.13
N GLU A 287 -9.48 11.12 11.57
CA GLU A 287 -9.75 11.94 12.79
C GLU A 287 -11.17 12.52 12.81
N ARG A 288 -11.72 12.83 11.64
CA ARG A 288 -13.09 13.34 11.49
C ARG A 288 -14.17 12.39 12.03
N TRP A 289 -13.97 11.07 11.89
CA TRP A 289 -14.91 10.06 12.36
C TRP A 289 -14.58 9.60 13.78
N GLY A 290 -13.28 9.55 14.12
CA GLY A 290 -12.83 9.27 15.47
C GLY A 290 -11.38 8.80 15.50
N THR A 291 -11.02 7.98 16.49
CA THR A 291 -9.62 7.61 16.78
C THR A 291 -9.43 6.12 17.06
N THR A 292 -10.47 5.29 16.85
CA THR A 292 -10.37 3.84 16.98
C THR A 292 -10.78 3.16 15.69
N MET A 293 -10.47 1.85 15.56
CA MET A 293 -10.79 1.10 14.34
C MET A 293 -12.30 1.07 14.06
N GLU A 294 -13.14 1.05 15.09
CA GLU A 294 -14.60 1.12 14.99
C GLU A 294 -15.10 2.42 14.34
N ASP A 295 -14.32 3.50 14.45
CA ASP A 295 -14.65 4.79 13.83
C ASP A 295 -14.23 4.85 12.34
N HIS A 296 -13.45 3.89 11.86
CA HIS A 296 -12.93 3.90 10.50
C HIS A 296 -14.09 3.79 9.49
N PRO A 297 -14.15 4.64 8.44
CA PRO A 297 -15.24 4.61 7.47
C PRO A 297 -15.17 3.40 6.51
N PHE A 298 -14.38 2.36 6.82
CA PHE A 298 -14.18 1.20 5.94
C PHE A 298 -15.50 0.48 5.70
N ASP A 299 -16.20 0.12 6.79
CA ASP A 299 -17.50 -0.56 6.70
C ASP A 299 -18.54 0.28 5.97
N LEU A 300 -18.64 1.58 6.27
CA LEU A 300 -19.54 2.47 5.53
C LEU A 300 -19.27 2.45 4.02
N LEU A 301 -18.01 2.52 3.59
CA LEU A 301 -17.64 2.49 2.18
C LEU A 301 -17.95 1.13 1.54
N TYR A 302 -17.62 0.03 2.23
CA TYR A 302 -17.90 -1.32 1.77
C TYR A 302 -19.41 -1.57 1.59
N GLN A 303 -20.23 -1.30 2.62
CA GLN A 303 -21.69 -1.49 2.59
C GLN A 303 -22.38 -0.62 1.53
N LEU A 304 -21.77 0.51 1.15
CA LEU A 304 -22.28 1.39 0.11
C LEU A 304 -21.84 0.99 -1.32
N GLY A 305 -21.11 -0.11 -1.46
CA GLY A 305 -20.69 -0.70 -2.73
C GLY A 305 -19.47 -0.04 -3.37
N PHE A 306 -18.60 0.60 -2.58
CA PHE A 306 -17.30 1.02 -3.08
C PHE A 306 -16.38 -0.19 -3.24
N SER A 307 -15.53 -0.18 -4.27
CA SER A 307 -14.47 -1.18 -4.47
C SER A 307 -13.35 -0.94 -3.46
N VAL A 308 -13.54 -1.41 -2.23
CA VAL A 308 -12.52 -1.33 -1.17
C VAL A 308 -11.56 -2.50 -1.27
N THR A 309 -10.27 -2.23 -1.02
CA THR A 309 -9.24 -3.26 -0.80
C THR A 309 -8.60 -3.04 0.56
N VAL A 310 -7.95 -4.07 1.10
CA VAL A 310 -7.23 -4.00 2.38
C VAL A 310 -5.75 -4.07 2.11
N ASN A 311 -4.98 -3.13 2.66
CA ASN A 311 -3.54 -3.04 2.46
C ASN A 311 -2.82 -2.64 3.75
N VAL A 312 -1.50 -2.81 3.75
CA VAL A 312 -0.67 -2.55 4.94
C VAL A 312 -0.07 -1.15 4.95
N ASP A 313 0.11 -0.53 3.78
CA ASP A 313 0.89 0.68 3.57
C ASP A 313 2.37 0.50 3.97
N ASN A 314 2.71 0.59 5.26
CA ASN A 314 4.09 0.45 5.73
C ASN A 314 4.17 -0.56 6.88
N ARG A 315 4.61 -1.78 6.59
CA ARG A 315 4.67 -2.88 7.56
C ARG A 315 5.49 -2.53 8.80
N THR A 316 6.65 -1.91 8.62
CA THR A 316 7.58 -1.59 9.70
C THR A 316 7.04 -0.47 10.58
N MET A 317 6.54 0.61 9.97
CA MET A 317 6.03 1.78 10.67
C MET A 317 4.75 1.45 11.43
N SER A 318 3.84 0.73 10.78
CA SER A 318 2.53 0.39 11.34
C SER A 318 2.53 -0.89 12.18
N ARG A 319 3.68 -1.58 12.25
CA ARG A 319 3.85 -2.89 12.90
C ARG A 319 2.73 -3.85 12.55
N THR A 320 2.56 -4.07 11.24
CA THR A 320 1.41 -4.80 10.71
C THR A 320 1.76 -5.73 9.56
N SER A 321 0.78 -6.55 9.17
CA SER A 321 0.80 -7.46 8.04
C SER A 321 -0.60 -7.52 7.43
N LEU A 322 -0.73 -8.02 6.20
CA LEU A 322 -2.02 -8.07 5.54
C LEU A 322 -2.97 -9.02 6.28
N THR A 323 -2.44 -10.14 6.78
CA THR A 323 -3.19 -11.04 7.68
C THR A 323 -3.71 -10.31 8.91
N ARG A 324 -2.89 -9.44 9.52
CA ARG A 324 -3.28 -8.67 10.70
C ARG A 324 -4.34 -7.62 10.36
N GLU A 325 -4.20 -6.89 9.25
CA GLU A 325 -5.21 -5.90 8.83
C GLU A 325 -6.57 -6.56 8.60
N LEU A 326 -6.61 -7.69 7.90
CA LEU A 326 -7.85 -8.45 7.70
C LEU A 326 -8.45 -8.92 9.03
N ALA A 327 -7.62 -9.44 9.94
CA ALA A 327 -8.09 -9.89 11.24
C ALA A 327 -8.64 -8.76 12.13
N LEU A 328 -8.05 -7.57 12.04
CA LEU A 328 -8.58 -6.38 12.73
C LEU A 328 -9.97 -6.02 12.20
N LEU A 329 -10.15 -6.01 10.87
CA LEU A 329 -11.45 -5.73 10.28
C LEU A 329 -12.50 -6.79 10.64
N VAL A 330 -12.13 -8.07 10.68
CA VAL A 330 -13.00 -9.17 11.16
C VAL A 330 -13.42 -8.92 12.60
N GLU A 331 -12.50 -8.57 13.50
CA GLU A 331 -12.82 -8.30 14.90
C GLU A 331 -13.69 -7.06 15.07
N THR A 332 -13.41 -5.99 14.32
CA THR A 332 -14.09 -4.70 14.49
C THR A 332 -15.48 -4.68 13.85
N PHE A 333 -15.62 -5.25 12.66
CA PHE A 333 -16.84 -5.14 11.85
C PHE A 333 -17.58 -6.48 11.68
N GLU A 334 -17.13 -7.52 12.37
CA GLU A 334 -17.75 -8.87 12.35
C GLU A 334 -17.81 -9.52 10.96
N TYR A 335 -16.84 -9.20 10.09
CA TYR A 335 -16.74 -9.76 8.75
C TYR A 335 -16.49 -11.27 8.74
N GLY A 336 -17.08 -11.95 7.75
CA GLY A 336 -16.88 -13.36 7.46
C GLY A 336 -15.88 -13.62 6.34
N LEU A 337 -15.68 -14.89 5.99
CA LEU A 337 -14.80 -15.28 4.89
C LEU A 337 -15.24 -14.69 3.53
N ASP A 338 -16.55 -14.66 3.26
CA ASP A 338 -17.10 -14.08 2.02
C ASP A 338 -16.72 -12.60 1.85
N ASP A 339 -16.69 -11.83 2.96
CA ASP A 339 -16.27 -10.42 2.94
C ASP A 339 -14.78 -10.29 2.63
N LEU A 340 -13.96 -11.14 3.29
CA LEU A 340 -12.51 -11.15 3.05
C LEU A 340 -12.19 -11.55 1.61
N GLU A 341 -12.90 -12.54 1.06
CA GLU A 341 -12.80 -12.93 -0.34
C GLU A 341 -13.13 -11.75 -1.26
N ALA A 342 -14.24 -11.05 -1.00
CA ALA A 342 -14.63 -9.87 -1.77
C ALA A 342 -13.55 -8.77 -1.77
N PHE A 343 -12.85 -8.55 -0.65
CA PHE A 343 -11.73 -7.61 -0.60
C PHE A 343 -10.57 -8.04 -1.50
N GLN A 344 -10.25 -9.34 -1.55
CA GLN A 344 -9.18 -9.87 -2.39
C GLN A 344 -9.58 -9.89 -3.87
N LEU A 345 -10.85 -10.17 -4.20
CA LEU A 345 -11.39 -10.08 -5.56
C LEU A 345 -11.36 -8.64 -6.08
N ASN A 346 -11.73 -7.65 -5.25
CA ASN A 346 -11.59 -6.23 -5.58
C ASN A 346 -10.12 -5.87 -5.86
N ALA A 347 -9.19 -6.39 -5.06
CA ALA A 347 -7.76 -6.18 -5.25
C ALA A 347 -7.24 -6.83 -6.55
N ALA A 348 -7.64 -8.07 -6.86
CA ALA A 348 -7.27 -8.72 -8.11
C ALA A 348 -7.84 -7.97 -9.33
N ALA A 349 -9.09 -7.49 -9.25
CA ALA A 349 -9.69 -6.66 -10.30
C ALA A 349 -8.96 -5.31 -10.47
N GLY A 350 -8.48 -4.72 -9.37
CA GLY A 350 -7.72 -3.48 -9.36
C GLY A 350 -6.26 -3.60 -9.80
N ALA A 351 -5.70 -4.81 -9.88
CA ALA A 351 -4.31 -5.02 -10.24
C ALA A 351 -3.96 -4.41 -11.62
N PHE A 352 -2.75 -3.86 -11.75
CA PHE A 352 -2.19 -3.35 -13.00
C PHE A 352 -1.60 -4.49 -13.85
N LEU A 353 -2.41 -5.54 -14.00
CA LEU A 353 -2.14 -6.70 -14.82
C LEU A 353 -3.06 -6.72 -16.06
N PRO A 354 -2.64 -7.40 -17.14
CA PRO A 354 -3.54 -7.78 -18.21
C PRO A 354 -4.78 -8.52 -17.69
N VAL A 355 -5.88 -8.43 -18.44
CA VAL A 355 -7.16 -9.01 -18.00
C VAL A 355 -7.07 -10.51 -17.76
N GLU A 356 -6.31 -11.22 -18.59
CA GLU A 356 -6.11 -12.67 -18.49
C GLU A 356 -5.42 -13.04 -17.17
N GLU A 357 -4.39 -12.28 -16.78
CA GLU A 357 -3.66 -12.52 -15.53
C GLU A 357 -4.49 -12.14 -14.30
N ARG A 358 -5.39 -11.15 -14.42
CA ARG A 358 -6.35 -10.84 -13.33
C ARG A 358 -7.41 -11.93 -13.17
N GLU A 359 -7.91 -12.50 -14.26
CA GLU A 359 -8.84 -13.63 -14.22
C GLU A 359 -8.19 -14.84 -13.55
N GLU A 360 -6.92 -15.15 -13.88
CA GLU A 360 -6.16 -16.20 -13.20
C GLU A 360 -6.00 -15.93 -11.68
N LEU A 361 -5.71 -14.69 -11.27
CA LEU A 361 -5.65 -14.35 -9.85
C LEU A 361 -7.01 -14.50 -9.15
N ILE A 362 -8.10 -14.10 -9.81
CA ILE A 362 -9.47 -14.24 -9.28
C ILE A 362 -9.80 -15.72 -9.06
N ASP A 363 -9.47 -16.59 -10.01
CA ASP A 363 -9.71 -18.03 -9.89
C ASP A 363 -8.90 -18.63 -8.73
N LEU A 364 -7.62 -18.27 -8.58
CA LEU A 364 -6.77 -18.72 -7.46
C LEU A 364 -7.31 -18.26 -6.10
N ILE A 365 -7.85 -17.04 -6.03
CA ILE A 365 -8.46 -16.51 -4.81
C ILE A 365 -9.71 -17.33 -4.46
N ALA A 366 -10.64 -17.48 -5.40
CA ALA A 366 -11.87 -18.24 -5.16
C ALA A 366 -11.59 -19.68 -4.72
N GLU A 367 -10.66 -20.36 -5.40
CA GLU A 367 -10.25 -21.73 -5.04
C GLU A 367 -9.67 -21.83 -3.62
N GLY A 368 -8.91 -20.82 -3.18
CA GLY A 368 -8.30 -20.82 -1.85
C GLY A 368 -9.27 -20.47 -0.71
N PHE A 369 -10.36 -19.76 -0.99
CA PHE A 369 -11.42 -19.47 -0.02
C PHE A 369 -12.47 -20.59 0.08
N ASP A 370 -12.62 -21.41 -0.97
CA ASP A 370 -13.51 -22.58 -1.00
C ASP A 370 -12.93 -23.87 -0.35
N ALA A 371 -11.63 -23.89 -0.03
CA ALA A 371 -10.87 -25.06 0.43
C ALA A 371 -11.03 -25.36 1.93
#